data_AF-A0AAI9ZD05-F1
#
_entry.id   AF-A0AAI9ZD05-F1
#
_cell.length_a   1.000
_cell.length_b   1.000
_cell.length_c   1.000
_cell.angle_alpha   90.00
_cell.angle_beta   90.00
_cell.angle_gamma   90.00
#
_symmetry.space_group_name_H-M   'P 1'
#
loop_
_entity.id
_entity.type
_entity.pdbx_description
1 polymer ?
#
loop_
_entity_poly.entity_id
_entity_poly.type
_entity_poly.pdbx_seq_one_letter_code
_entity_poly.pdbx_strand_id
1 'polypeptide(L)'
;MALTSTVSSSMIAVSSILSFDVYKTYLNPEASDKKLVHVSHHTVVFHAVFITAISLALNYGGADMTRIGYFRPILSCPGIIPLGLTLCWSGQTRLAAIVSPMLGFLTGLGIWIGTAYHIYGEINMKTTESSLPALYGAIGSFFSPALYSVLLSSYKPEKFDWRRFLVAEIAEETQLKQSTEKEEANSDGNTSSNSEGEPPAAPLFNAEKSADPEKDAAAVVGEKSPPAVYSNNTALPGEVNLDDVRHPFDDETIKLLYRWYRIACIMFVAIVLVTFILWPMPLYRNYIFEKTFFKSWTTVAIIWKFFAVVMYPLYDGRYEIVRGVKGVWLSSRDLLQAKH
;
A
#
# COMPACT_ATOMS: atom_id res chain seq x y z
N MET A 1 -8.97 -20.32 -10.51
CA MET A 1 -7.63 -19.73 -10.37
C MET A 1 -7.65 -18.27 -9.92
N ALA A 2 -8.34 -17.35 -10.60
CA ALA A 2 -8.39 -15.93 -10.19
C ALA A 2 -8.91 -15.71 -8.74
N LEU A 3 -10.01 -16.35 -8.36
CA LEU A 3 -10.56 -16.26 -6.99
C LEU A 3 -9.57 -16.78 -5.94
N THR A 4 -8.95 -17.93 -6.19
CA THR A 4 -7.95 -18.52 -5.28
C THR A 4 -6.74 -17.60 -5.10
N SER A 5 -6.32 -16.90 -6.16
CA SER A 5 -5.23 -15.91 -6.08
C SER A 5 -5.63 -14.69 -5.26
N THR A 6 -6.83 -14.13 -5.46
CA THR A 6 -7.33 -13.02 -4.64
C THR A 6 -7.45 -13.42 -3.17
N VAL A 7 -8.00 -14.60 -2.88
CA VAL A 7 -8.10 -15.12 -1.50
C VAL A 7 -6.73 -15.27 -0.87
N SER A 8 -5.77 -15.89 -1.58
CA SER A 8 -4.40 -16.05 -1.10
C SER A 8 -3.74 -14.71 -0.78
N SER A 9 -3.83 -13.74 -1.70
CA SER A 9 -3.30 -12.37 -1.48
C SER A 9 -3.93 -11.69 -0.27
N SER A 10 -5.26 -11.78 -0.11
CA SER A 10 -5.95 -11.20 1.05
C SER A 10 -5.55 -11.84 2.37
N MET A 11 -5.36 -13.17 2.40
CA MET A 11 -4.93 -13.90 3.59
C MET A 11 -3.51 -13.51 4.00
N ILE A 12 -2.60 -13.35 3.04
CA ILE A 12 -1.23 -12.90 3.30
C ILE A 12 -1.25 -11.48 3.87
N ALA A 13 -2.02 -10.57 3.26
CA ALA A 13 -2.13 -9.20 3.73
C ALA A 13 -2.65 -9.12 5.18
N VAL A 14 -3.75 -9.82 5.49
CA VAL A 14 -4.33 -9.85 6.85
C VAL A 14 -3.37 -10.48 7.85
N SER A 15 -2.67 -11.54 7.43
CA SER A 15 -1.68 -12.19 8.29
C SER A 15 -0.54 -11.26 8.68
N SER A 16 -0.02 -10.49 7.71
CA SER A 16 1.04 -9.52 7.96
C SER A 16 0.57 -8.40 8.89
N ILE A 17 -0.63 -7.86 8.69
CA ILE A 17 -1.21 -6.83 9.57
C ILE A 17 -1.29 -7.34 11.02
N LEU A 18 -1.89 -8.51 11.23
CA LEU A 18 -2.06 -9.04 12.59
C LEU A 18 -0.73 -9.48 13.24
N SER A 19 0.24 -9.94 12.45
CA SER A 19 1.54 -10.35 12.97
C SER A 19 2.45 -9.16 13.28
N PHE A 20 2.64 -8.25 12.32
CA PHE A 20 3.56 -7.12 12.45
C PHE A 20 2.91 -5.94 13.17
N ASP A 21 1.71 -5.53 12.78
CA ASP A 21 1.09 -4.31 13.31
C ASP A 21 0.41 -4.54 14.66
N VAL A 22 -0.08 -5.75 14.93
CA VAL A 22 -0.74 -6.08 16.21
C VAL A 22 0.20 -6.84 17.14
N TYR A 23 0.65 -8.03 16.74
CA TYR A 23 1.44 -8.89 17.63
C TYR A 23 2.81 -8.31 17.96
N LYS A 24 3.60 -7.92 16.96
CA LYS A 24 4.93 -7.32 17.20
C LYS A 24 4.80 -5.95 17.88
N THR A 25 3.92 -5.07 17.43
CA THR A 25 3.81 -3.72 18.02
C THR A 25 3.27 -3.70 19.46
N TYR A 26 2.26 -4.51 19.79
CA TYR A 26 1.54 -4.38 21.08
C TYR A 26 1.70 -5.56 22.04
N LEU A 27 1.89 -6.79 21.54
CA LEU A 27 1.97 -7.97 22.42
C LEU A 27 3.41 -8.37 22.75
N ASN A 28 4.30 -8.36 21.76
CA ASN A 28 5.70 -8.75 21.96
C ASN A 28 6.66 -7.98 21.01
N PRO A 29 7.12 -6.78 21.41
CA PRO A 29 8.05 -5.95 20.61
C PRO A 29 9.38 -6.62 20.28
N GLU A 30 9.86 -7.53 21.12
CA GLU A 30 11.13 -8.24 20.93
C GLU A 30 10.94 -9.63 20.30
N ALA A 31 9.83 -9.84 19.58
CA ALA A 31 9.58 -11.10 18.89
C ALA A 31 10.61 -11.37 17.77
N SER A 32 11.35 -12.47 17.92
CA SER A 32 12.22 -13.03 16.87
C SER A 32 11.43 -13.44 15.62
N ASP A 33 12.04 -13.30 14.44
CA ASP A 33 11.45 -13.60 13.14
C ASP A 33 10.85 -15.00 13.05
N LYS A 34 11.51 -16.01 13.65
CA LYS A 34 10.99 -17.38 13.69
C LYS A 34 9.65 -17.45 14.41
N LYS A 35 9.47 -16.72 15.51
CA LYS A 35 8.18 -16.66 16.23
C LYS A 35 7.13 -15.93 15.40
N LEU A 36 7.55 -14.88 14.68
CA LEU A 36 6.64 -14.07 13.87
C LEU A 36 6.04 -14.86 12.70
N VAL A 37 6.82 -15.72 12.05
CA VAL A 37 6.32 -16.64 11.01
C VAL A 37 5.28 -17.63 11.58
N HIS A 38 5.49 -18.17 12.78
CA HIS A 38 4.51 -19.07 13.42
C HIS A 38 3.20 -18.34 13.77
N VAL A 39 3.29 -17.12 14.28
CA VAL A 39 2.11 -16.29 14.56
C VAL A 39 1.35 -15.97 13.27
N SER A 40 2.06 -15.69 12.18
CA SER A 40 1.46 -15.50 10.85
C SER A 40 0.67 -16.73 10.41
N HIS A 41 1.24 -17.93 10.48
CA HIS A 41 0.50 -19.15 10.12
C HIS A 41 -0.76 -19.36 10.98
N HIS A 42 -0.68 -19.14 12.29
CA HIS A 42 -1.84 -19.28 13.17
C HIS A 42 -2.94 -18.26 12.84
N THR A 43 -2.52 -17.04 12.53
CA THR A 43 -3.38 -15.94 12.13
C THR A 43 -4.13 -16.24 10.83
N VAL A 44 -3.47 -16.82 9.82
CA VAL A 44 -4.14 -17.23 8.57
C VAL A 44 -5.26 -18.23 8.85
N VAL A 45 -5.00 -19.25 9.68
CA VAL A 45 -6.01 -20.26 10.02
C VAL A 45 -7.18 -19.63 10.77
N PHE A 46 -6.90 -18.79 11.76
CA PHE A 46 -7.92 -18.05 12.50
C PHE A 46 -8.78 -17.18 11.56
N HIS A 47 -8.14 -16.41 10.68
CA HIS A 47 -8.83 -15.53 9.74
C HIS A 47 -9.71 -16.32 8.76
N ALA A 48 -9.23 -17.47 8.27
CA ALA A 48 -10.00 -18.34 7.40
C ALA A 48 -11.28 -18.83 8.08
N VAL A 49 -11.19 -19.32 9.32
CA VAL A 49 -12.36 -19.76 10.09
C VAL A 49 -13.31 -18.59 10.37
N PHE A 50 -12.76 -17.44 10.75
CA PHE A 50 -13.53 -16.23 11.06
C PHE A 50 -14.32 -15.72 9.85
N ILE A 51 -13.68 -15.58 8.68
CA ILE A 51 -14.35 -15.08 7.48
C ILE A 51 -15.39 -16.08 6.97
N THR A 52 -15.14 -17.39 7.09
CA THR A 52 -16.14 -18.42 6.76
C THR A 52 -17.34 -18.35 7.69
N ALA A 53 -17.13 -18.18 9.01
CA ALA A 53 -18.21 -18.04 9.98
C ALA A 53 -19.07 -16.79 9.70
N ILE A 54 -18.45 -15.64 9.44
CA ILE A 54 -19.16 -14.40 9.09
C ILE A 54 -19.91 -14.56 7.77
N SER A 55 -19.28 -15.15 6.76
CA SER A 55 -19.92 -15.36 5.46
C SER A 55 -21.14 -16.27 5.58
N LEU A 56 -21.06 -17.33 6.39
CA LEU A 56 -22.18 -18.21 6.66
C LEU A 56 -23.30 -17.48 7.40
N ALA A 57 -22.97 -16.69 8.43
CA ALA A 57 -23.94 -15.90 9.18
C ALA A 57 -24.66 -14.87 8.29
N LEU A 58 -23.93 -14.16 7.43
CA LEU A 58 -24.50 -13.21 6.47
C LEU A 58 -25.40 -13.91 5.43
N ASN A 59 -24.98 -15.08 4.94
CA ASN A 59 -25.78 -15.88 4.02
C ASN A 59 -27.11 -16.33 4.64
N TYR A 60 -27.07 -16.81 5.89
CA TYR A 60 -28.31 -17.14 6.63
C TYR A 60 -29.18 -15.91 6.93
N GLY A 61 -28.56 -14.72 7.07
CA GLY A 61 -29.26 -13.44 7.22
C GLY A 61 -29.86 -12.89 5.92
N GLY A 62 -29.80 -13.62 4.81
CA GLY A 62 -30.31 -13.19 3.50
C GLY A 62 -29.44 -12.14 2.81
N ALA A 63 -28.16 -12.01 3.17
CA ALA A 63 -27.26 -11.06 2.52
C ALA A 63 -26.87 -11.57 1.13
N ASP A 64 -27.48 -10.99 0.10
CA ASP A 64 -27.11 -11.22 -1.29
C ASP A 64 -25.92 -10.35 -1.72
N MET A 65 -25.32 -10.73 -2.84
CA MET A 65 -24.12 -10.09 -3.38
C MET A 65 -24.33 -8.60 -3.71
N THR A 66 -25.57 -8.23 -4.03
CA THR A 66 -25.97 -6.83 -4.26
C THR A 66 -25.90 -6.00 -2.98
N ARG A 67 -26.46 -6.49 -1.85
CA ARG A 67 -26.38 -5.76 -0.58
C ARG A 67 -24.94 -5.59 -0.14
N ILE A 68 -24.14 -6.66 -0.21
CA ILE A 68 -22.73 -6.61 0.17
C ILE A 68 -21.97 -5.65 -0.76
N GLY A 69 -22.25 -5.68 -2.06
CA GLY A 69 -21.66 -4.78 -3.05
C GLY A 69 -21.95 -3.30 -2.78
N TYR A 70 -23.17 -2.98 -2.34
CA TYR A 70 -23.60 -1.62 -1.99
C TYR A 70 -23.14 -1.17 -0.60
N PHE A 71 -22.98 -2.09 0.34
CA PHE A 71 -22.42 -1.79 1.66
C PHE A 71 -20.89 -1.56 1.61
N ARG A 72 -20.17 -2.30 0.76
CA ARG A 72 -18.71 -2.23 0.63
C ARG A 72 -18.14 -0.80 0.52
N PRO A 73 -18.61 0.09 -0.36
CA PRO A 73 -18.08 1.45 -0.45
C PRO A 73 -18.32 2.26 0.83
N ILE A 74 -19.43 2.04 1.53
CA ILE A 74 -19.70 2.72 2.81
C ILE A 74 -18.63 2.34 3.83
N LEU A 75 -18.21 1.08 3.86
CA LEU A 75 -17.19 0.57 4.77
C LEU A 75 -15.75 0.98 4.37
N SER A 76 -15.38 0.90 3.09
CA SER A 76 -13.98 1.07 2.66
C SER A 76 -13.58 2.50 2.31
N CYS A 77 -14.51 3.34 1.87
CA CYS A 77 -14.21 4.68 1.36
C CYS A 77 -13.90 5.78 2.42
N PRO A 78 -14.38 5.72 3.69
CA PRO A 78 -14.18 6.82 4.65
C PRO A 78 -12.73 7.20 4.93
N GLY A 79 -11.81 6.25 4.78
CA GLY A 79 -10.38 6.46 5.04
C GLY A 79 -9.63 7.19 3.92
N ILE A 80 -10.19 7.27 2.71
CA ILE A 80 -9.46 7.74 1.53
C ILE A 80 -9.07 9.22 1.65
N ILE A 81 -10.04 10.10 1.95
CA ILE A 81 -9.76 11.54 2.05
C ILE A 81 -8.89 11.87 3.28
N PRO A 82 -9.17 11.34 4.49
CA PRO A 82 -8.31 11.56 5.65
C PRO A 82 -6.88 11.09 5.41
N LEU A 83 -6.68 9.95 4.74
CA LEU A 83 -5.35 9.47 4.35
C LEU A 83 -4.65 10.46 3.40
N GLY A 84 -5.36 10.95 2.37
CA GLY A 84 -4.83 11.98 1.48
C GLY A 84 -4.45 13.26 2.24
N LEU A 85 -5.26 13.70 3.20
CA LEU A 85 -4.96 14.85 4.05
C LEU A 85 -3.76 14.59 4.96
N THR A 86 -3.61 13.38 5.52
CA THR A 86 -2.43 13.04 6.35
C THR A 86 -1.11 13.08 5.58
N LEU A 87 -1.13 12.89 4.26
CA LEU A 87 0.07 12.91 3.42
C LEU A 87 0.34 14.29 2.82
N CYS A 88 -0.70 15.04 2.47
CA CYS A 88 -0.55 16.30 1.73
C CYS A 88 -0.71 17.56 2.59
N TRP A 89 -1.27 17.46 3.80
CA TRP A 89 -1.59 18.61 4.64
C TRP A 89 -0.93 18.50 6.01
N SER A 90 0.00 19.42 6.30
CA SER A 90 0.71 19.48 7.58
C SER A 90 -0.18 19.85 8.77
N GLY A 91 -1.41 20.29 8.56
CA GLY A 91 -2.34 20.67 9.61
C GLY A 91 -3.25 19.55 10.12
N GLN A 92 -3.17 18.34 9.54
CA GLN A 92 -4.03 17.23 9.92
C GLN A 92 -3.59 16.67 11.29
N THR A 93 -4.47 16.79 12.29
CA THR A 93 -4.18 16.31 13.65
C THR A 93 -4.31 14.80 13.76
N ARG A 94 -3.60 14.18 14.71
CA ARG A 94 -3.73 12.73 14.98
C ARG A 94 -5.17 12.32 15.31
N LEU A 95 -5.89 13.15 16.05
CA LEU A 95 -7.30 12.91 16.38
C LEU A 95 -8.17 12.96 15.11
N ALA A 96 -7.98 13.98 14.27
CA ALA A 96 -8.70 14.09 13.00
C ALA A 96 -8.44 12.88 12.10
N ALA A 97 -7.19 12.41 11.98
CA ALA A 97 -6.84 11.26 11.16
C ALA A 97 -7.53 9.94 11.58
N ILE A 98 -7.77 9.76 12.88
CA ILE A 98 -8.37 8.53 13.43
C ILE A 98 -9.90 8.62 13.50
N VAL A 99 -10.43 9.76 13.96
CA VAL A 99 -11.86 9.93 14.25
C VAL A 99 -12.66 10.27 12.99
N SER A 100 -12.08 10.98 12.03
CA SER A 100 -12.82 11.39 10.82
C SER A 100 -13.28 10.23 9.94
N PRO A 101 -12.49 9.16 9.69
CA PRO A 101 -12.99 8.00 8.96
C PRO A 101 -14.12 7.27 9.70
N MET A 102 -14.03 7.18 11.04
CA MET A 102 -15.05 6.54 11.87
C MET A 102 -16.38 7.30 11.81
N LEU A 103 -16.35 8.62 11.98
CA LEU A 103 -17.54 9.46 11.85
C LEU A 103 -18.09 9.44 10.42
N GLY A 104 -17.22 9.37 9.41
CA GLY A 104 -17.65 9.25 8.03
C GLY A 104 -18.39 7.95 7.74
N PHE A 105 -17.88 6.82 8.24
CA PHE A 105 -18.58 5.54 8.17
C PHE A 105 -19.98 5.61 8.81
N LEU A 106 -20.07 6.16 10.02
CA LEU A 106 -21.36 6.29 10.74
C LEU A 106 -22.34 7.19 9.98
N THR A 107 -21.83 8.27 9.39
CA THR A 107 -22.62 9.20 8.57
C THR A 107 -23.12 8.52 7.30
N GLY A 108 -22.26 7.78 6.60
CA GLY A 108 -22.63 6.99 5.42
C GLY A 108 -23.67 5.92 5.74
N LEU A 109 -23.50 5.21 6.86
CA LEU A 109 -24.46 4.22 7.35
C LEU A 109 -25.81 4.85 7.69
N GLY A 110 -25.80 6.01 8.37
CA GLY A 110 -27.00 6.76 8.70
C GLY A 110 -27.74 7.27 7.46
N ILE A 111 -27.01 7.78 6.46
CA ILE A 111 -27.60 8.21 5.18
C ILE A 111 -28.16 7.01 4.42
N TRP A 112 -27.45 5.87 4.38
CA TRP A 112 -27.92 4.68 3.68
C TRP A 112 -29.26 4.17 4.26
N ILE A 113 -29.34 4.00 5.57
CA ILE A 113 -30.57 3.53 6.24
C ILE A 113 -31.66 4.60 6.20
N GLY A 114 -31.30 5.86 6.45
CA GLY A 114 -32.24 6.98 6.48
C GLY A 114 -32.88 7.26 5.12
N THR A 115 -32.11 7.18 4.03
CA THR A 115 -32.64 7.33 2.68
C THR A 115 -33.47 6.12 2.25
N ALA A 116 -33.12 4.90 2.68
CA ALA A 116 -33.97 3.73 2.47
C ALA A 116 -35.36 3.92 3.12
N TYR A 117 -35.39 4.42 4.35
CA TYR A 117 -36.65 4.73 5.05
C TYR A 117 -37.42 5.89 4.40
N HIS A 118 -36.75 7.00 4.07
CA HIS A 118 -37.44 8.18 3.52
C HIS A 118 -38.00 7.95 2.11
N ILE A 119 -37.28 7.22 1.25
CA ILE A 119 -37.69 7.00 -0.14
C ILE A 119 -38.75 5.90 -0.24
N TYR A 120 -38.62 4.83 0.54
CA TYR A 120 -39.45 3.63 0.40
C TYR A 120 -40.43 3.40 1.56
N GLY A 121 -40.35 4.18 2.65
CA GLY A 121 -41.25 4.11 3.80
C GLY A 121 -40.96 2.98 4.79
N GLU A 122 -40.03 2.07 4.48
CA GLU A 122 -39.67 0.93 5.32
C GLU A 122 -38.19 0.54 5.20
N ILE A 123 -37.63 -0.01 6.27
CA ILE A 123 -36.27 -0.55 6.29
C ILE A 123 -36.38 -2.07 6.17
N ASN A 124 -36.11 -2.59 4.98
CA ASN A 124 -36.05 -4.02 4.75
C ASN A 124 -34.93 -4.39 3.77
N MET A 125 -34.85 -5.69 3.52
CA MET A 125 -33.90 -6.29 2.60
C MET A 125 -33.91 -5.60 1.21
N LYS A 126 -35.10 -5.37 0.65
CA LYS A 126 -35.29 -4.80 -0.69
C LYS A 126 -34.98 -3.31 -0.76
N THR A 127 -35.35 -2.55 0.27
CA THR A 127 -35.14 -1.09 0.28
C THR A 127 -33.66 -0.74 0.46
N THR A 128 -32.92 -1.53 1.24
CA THR A 128 -31.46 -1.37 1.41
C THR A 128 -30.65 -1.83 0.20
N GLU A 129 -31.21 -2.69 -0.65
CA GLU A 129 -30.65 -3.14 -1.93
C GLU A 129 -30.96 -2.20 -3.10
N SER A 130 -31.69 -1.12 -2.89
CA SER A 130 -31.90 -0.14 -3.95
C SER A 130 -30.63 0.67 -4.21
N SER A 131 -30.40 0.99 -5.49
CA SER A 131 -29.23 1.74 -5.94
C SER A 131 -29.18 3.17 -5.39
N LEU A 132 -30.33 3.81 -5.16
CA LEU A 132 -30.39 5.20 -4.69
C LEU A 132 -29.91 5.36 -3.24
N PRO A 133 -30.47 4.63 -2.23
CA PRO A 133 -29.95 4.69 -0.88
C PRO A 133 -28.46 4.32 -0.78
N ALA A 134 -28.05 3.30 -1.53
CA ALA A 134 -26.65 2.87 -1.58
C ALA A 134 -25.73 3.98 -2.10
N LEU A 135 -26.14 4.67 -3.17
CA LEU A 135 -25.39 5.78 -3.75
C LEU A 135 -25.24 6.94 -2.75
N TYR A 136 -26.34 7.35 -2.10
CA TYR A 136 -26.29 8.43 -1.12
C TYR A 136 -25.45 8.06 0.10
N GLY A 137 -25.57 6.83 0.58
CA GLY A 137 -24.73 6.31 1.65
C GLY A 137 -23.25 6.35 1.30
N ALA A 138 -22.88 5.89 0.11
CA ALA A 138 -21.49 5.90 -0.37
C ALA A 138 -20.93 7.33 -0.51
N ILE A 139 -21.70 8.26 -1.08
CA ILE A 139 -21.32 9.67 -1.21
C ILE A 139 -21.11 10.29 0.18
N GLY A 140 -22.07 10.08 1.08
CA GLY A 140 -21.99 10.56 2.46
C GLY A 140 -20.76 10.02 3.17
N SER A 141 -20.50 8.72 3.06
CA SER A 141 -19.36 8.05 3.68
C SER A 141 -18.01 8.53 3.14
N PHE A 142 -17.93 8.87 1.85
CA PHE A 142 -16.70 9.31 1.20
C PHE A 142 -16.36 10.77 1.49
N PHE A 143 -17.34 11.68 1.43
CA PHE A 143 -17.08 13.12 1.57
C PHE A 143 -17.16 13.66 3.01
N SER A 144 -18.00 13.08 3.88
CA SER A 144 -18.12 13.56 5.26
C SER A 144 -16.82 13.49 6.10
N PRO A 145 -15.91 12.49 5.95
CA PRO A 145 -14.61 12.51 6.62
C PRO A 145 -13.76 13.74 6.29
N ALA A 146 -13.92 14.34 5.11
CA ALA A 146 -13.20 15.55 4.74
C ALA A 146 -13.62 16.73 5.63
N LEU A 147 -14.93 16.89 5.81
CA LEU A 147 -15.49 17.91 6.69
C LEU A 147 -15.04 17.69 8.14
N TYR A 148 -15.15 16.45 8.65
CA TYR A 148 -14.70 16.12 10.00
C TYR A 148 -13.19 16.34 10.19
N SER A 149 -12.37 16.00 9.20
CA SER A 149 -10.93 16.22 9.24
C SER A 149 -10.57 17.70 9.43
N VAL A 150 -11.22 18.58 8.67
CA VAL A 150 -10.98 20.03 8.77
C VAL A 150 -11.49 20.60 10.09
N LEU A 151 -12.69 20.20 10.53
CA LEU A 151 -13.29 20.69 11.77
C LEU A 151 -12.48 20.24 13.00
N LEU A 152 -12.11 18.96 13.09
CA LEU A 152 -11.33 18.42 14.20
C LEU A 152 -9.92 19.01 14.23
N SER A 153 -9.29 19.20 13.07
CA SER A 153 -7.98 19.83 12.99
C SER A 153 -8.00 21.32 13.35
N SER A 154 -9.12 22.01 13.07
CA SER A 154 -9.30 23.42 13.49
C SER A 154 -9.53 23.56 14.99
N TYR A 155 -10.13 22.56 15.65
CA TYR A 155 -10.39 22.60 17.10
C TYR A 155 -9.11 22.51 17.93
N LYS A 156 -8.14 21.69 17.52
CA LYS A 156 -6.86 21.55 18.20
C LYS A 156 -5.71 21.55 17.18
N PRO A 157 -5.29 22.72 16.68
CA PRO A 157 -4.32 22.78 15.59
C PRO A 157 -2.97 22.21 16.02
N GLU A 158 -2.48 21.27 15.24
CA GLU A 158 -1.15 20.67 15.32
C GLU A 158 -0.49 20.83 13.95
N LYS A 159 0.79 21.22 13.92
CA LYS A 159 1.55 21.29 12.67
C LYS A 159 2.58 20.18 12.65
N PHE A 160 2.45 19.28 11.68
CA PHE A 160 3.41 18.23 11.45
C PHE A 160 4.63 18.75 10.67
N ASP A 161 5.83 18.50 11.19
CA ASP A 161 7.08 18.81 10.51
C ASP A 161 7.59 17.59 9.73
N TRP A 162 7.58 17.74 8.40
CA TRP A 162 8.00 16.70 7.45
C TRP A 162 9.48 16.33 7.55
N ARG A 163 10.33 17.21 8.11
CA ARG A 163 11.77 16.92 8.31
C ARG A 163 12.01 15.72 9.22
N ARG A 164 11.03 15.37 10.06
CA ARG A 164 11.09 14.19 10.92
C ARG A 164 11.29 12.88 10.13
N PHE A 165 10.83 12.80 8.88
CA PHE A 165 11.06 11.63 8.03
C PHE A 165 12.52 11.45 7.63
N LEU A 166 13.25 12.55 7.42
CA LEU A 166 14.69 12.50 7.13
C LEU A 166 15.46 11.88 8.30
N VAL A 167 15.10 12.24 9.54
CA VAL A 167 15.73 11.68 10.74
C VAL A 167 15.43 10.19 10.88
N ALA A 168 14.19 9.77 10.59
CA ALA A 168 13.78 8.37 10.65
C ALA A 168 14.55 7.51 9.62
N GLU A 169 14.71 8.01 8.39
CA GLU A 169 15.46 7.33 7.33
C GLU A 169 16.94 7.15 7.71
N ILE A 170 17.58 8.18 8.27
CA ILE A 170 18.97 8.08 8.74
C ILE A 170 19.11 7.04 9.87
N ALA A 171 18.15 7.00 10.79
CA ALA A 171 18.16 6.03 11.89
C ALA A 171 18.03 4.60 11.36
N GLU A 172 17.17 4.38 10.36
CA GLU A 172 17.00 3.09 9.68
C GLU A 172 18.27 2.67 8.92
N GLU A 173 18.87 3.56 8.12
CA GLU A 173 20.14 3.30 7.44
C GLU A 173 21.27 2.95 8.41
N THR A 174 21.29 3.61 9.58
CA THR A 174 22.30 3.35 10.62
C THR A 174 22.10 1.96 11.23
N GLN A 175 20.85 1.53 11.45
CA GLN A 175 20.56 0.17 11.92
C GLN A 175 20.96 -0.90 10.89
N LEU A 176 20.68 -0.66 9.61
CA LEU A 176 21.09 -1.53 8.49
C LEU A 176 22.62 -1.65 8.37
N LYS A 177 23.35 -0.54 8.53
CA LYS A 177 24.82 -0.57 8.54
C LYS A 177 25.35 -1.37 9.73
N GLN A 178 24.80 -1.16 10.92
CA GLN A 178 25.19 -1.92 12.10
C GLN A 178 24.88 -3.41 12.01
N SER A 179 23.78 -3.82 11.36
CA SER A 179 23.50 -5.23 11.12
C SER A 179 24.48 -5.84 10.12
N THR A 180 24.78 -5.11 9.04
CA THR A 180 25.73 -5.56 8.01
C THR A 180 27.15 -5.69 8.57
N GLU A 181 27.60 -4.70 9.36
CA GLU A 181 28.92 -4.72 10.01
C GLU A 181 29.03 -5.84 11.06
N LYS A 182 27.94 -6.18 11.77
CA LYS A 182 27.91 -7.32 12.71
C LYS A 182 27.96 -8.68 12.00
N GLU A 183 27.37 -8.78 10.81
CA GLU A 183 27.48 -9.98 9.97
C GLU A 183 28.87 -10.13 9.36
N GLU A 184 29.49 -9.04 8.89
CA GLU A 184 30.86 -9.03 8.39
C GLU A 184 31.89 -9.31 9.51
N ALA A 185 31.71 -8.74 10.71
CA ALA A 185 32.60 -8.99 11.85
C ALA A 185 32.51 -10.43 12.40
N ASN A 186 31.40 -11.13 12.18
CA ASN A 186 31.26 -12.56 12.53
C ASN A 186 31.78 -13.50 11.43
N SER A 187 32.04 -13.00 10.22
CA SER A 187 32.56 -13.78 9.09
C SER A 187 34.09 -13.95 9.12
N ASP A 188 34.83 -12.99 9.69
CA ASP A 188 36.30 -13.01 9.69
C ASP A 188 36.94 -13.79 10.87
N GLY A 189 36.13 -14.56 11.60
CA GLY A 189 36.51 -15.14 12.89
C GLY A 189 36.23 -16.63 13.08
N ASN A 190 36.26 -17.49 12.06
CA ASN A 190 36.40 -18.93 12.31
C ASN A 190 36.88 -19.75 11.10
N THR A 191 38.14 -20.17 11.13
CA THR A 191 38.64 -21.27 10.28
C THR A 191 38.48 -22.59 11.04
N SER A 192 37.75 -23.53 10.42
CA SER A 192 37.62 -24.97 10.74
C SER A 192 36.52 -25.41 11.72
N SER A 193 35.41 -25.94 11.19
CA SER A 193 35.01 -27.36 11.35
C SER A 193 33.61 -27.62 10.76
N ASN A 194 33.48 -28.71 10.01
CA ASN A 194 32.26 -29.23 9.39
C ASN A 194 31.08 -29.42 10.37
N SER A 195 29.88 -29.01 9.97
CA SER A 195 28.66 -29.80 10.16
C SER A 195 27.56 -29.33 9.20
N GLU A 196 26.95 -30.30 8.51
CA GLU A 196 25.78 -30.16 7.65
C GLU A 196 24.62 -29.45 8.37
N GLY A 197 23.96 -28.51 7.70
CA GLY A 197 22.81 -27.77 8.21
C GLY A 197 22.12 -26.96 7.12
N GLU A 198 20.85 -27.29 6.91
CA GLU A 198 19.85 -26.77 5.98
C GLU A 198 19.86 -25.25 5.74
N PRO A 199 19.60 -24.75 4.51
CA PRO A 199 19.70 -23.32 4.20
C PRO A 199 18.65 -22.50 4.98
N PRO A 200 19.03 -21.34 5.56
CA PRO A 200 18.09 -20.50 6.28
C PRO A 200 17.06 -19.89 5.33
N ALA A 201 15.80 -19.96 5.76
CA ALA A 201 14.66 -19.38 5.06
C ALA A 201 14.84 -17.88 4.87
N ALA A 202 14.81 -17.43 3.61
CA ALA A 202 14.84 -16.02 3.24
C ALA A 202 13.68 -15.25 3.92
N PRO A 203 13.91 -14.02 4.42
CA PRO A 203 12.85 -13.18 4.96
C PRO A 203 11.82 -12.84 3.87
N LEU A 204 10.54 -13.06 4.18
CA LEU A 204 9.38 -13.00 3.29
C LEU A 204 8.94 -11.59 2.84
N PHE A 205 9.85 -10.61 2.80
CA PHE A 205 9.55 -9.26 2.32
C PHE A 205 10.76 -8.64 1.63
N ASN A 206 11.06 -9.09 0.41
CA ASN A 206 11.78 -8.27 -0.55
C ASN A 206 10.74 -7.47 -1.32
N ALA A 207 10.64 -6.18 -1.03
CA ALA A 207 9.97 -5.25 -1.92
C ALA A 207 10.76 -5.23 -3.24
N GLU A 208 10.10 -5.68 -4.30
CA GLU A 208 10.63 -5.80 -5.65
C GLU A 208 11.07 -4.42 -6.15
N LYS A 209 12.38 -4.17 -6.16
CA LYS A 209 12.99 -3.05 -6.87
C LYS A 209 12.99 -3.38 -8.36
N SER A 210 11.89 -3.09 -9.04
CA SER A 210 11.84 -3.05 -10.50
C SER A 210 12.64 -1.84 -10.99
N ALA A 211 13.74 -2.10 -11.69
CA ALA A 211 14.61 -1.07 -12.26
C ALA A 211 14.16 -0.77 -13.70
N ASP A 212 13.35 0.26 -13.89
CA ASP A 212 13.05 0.82 -15.22
C ASP A 212 14.27 1.59 -15.77
N PRO A 213 14.68 1.38 -17.04
CA PRO A 213 15.64 2.21 -17.76
C PRO A 213 14.92 3.26 -18.60
N GLU A 214 14.66 4.44 -18.02
CA GLU A 214 14.43 5.67 -18.81
C GLU A 214 15.42 6.75 -18.36
N LYS A 215 16.68 6.58 -18.81
CA LYS A 215 17.67 7.66 -18.93
C LYS A 215 17.26 8.46 -20.17
N ASP A 216 16.84 9.72 -20.04
CA ASP A 216 17.78 10.85 -20.18
C ASP A 216 17.34 12.13 -19.44
N ALA A 217 16.65 11.98 -18.29
CA ALA A 217 16.51 13.07 -17.31
C ALA A 217 16.90 12.68 -15.87
N ALA A 218 17.24 11.41 -15.63
CA ALA A 218 17.53 10.83 -14.31
C ALA A 218 19.01 10.44 -14.09
N ALA A 219 19.92 10.89 -14.96
CA ALA A 219 21.35 10.56 -14.86
C ALA A 219 22.09 11.23 -13.68
N VAL A 220 21.41 11.98 -12.81
CA VAL A 220 22.00 12.64 -11.63
C VAL A 220 21.67 11.92 -10.30
N VAL A 221 20.82 10.88 -10.30
CA VAL A 221 20.33 10.25 -9.04
C VAL A 221 20.94 8.86 -8.77
N GLY A 222 21.94 8.45 -9.56
CA GLY A 222 22.55 7.11 -9.48
C GLY A 222 23.86 7.00 -8.69
N GLU A 223 24.33 8.08 -8.07
CA GLU A 223 25.51 8.04 -7.19
C GLU A 223 25.02 8.06 -5.74
N LYS A 224 25.55 7.15 -4.91
CA LYS A 224 25.24 7.02 -3.47
C LYS A 224 25.03 8.41 -2.87
N SER A 225 23.78 8.76 -2.59
CA SER A 225 23.48 10.07 -2.03
C SER A 225 24.13 10.16 -0.65
N PRO A 226 24.87 11.22 -0.34
CA PRO A 226 25.45 11.38 0.99
C PRO A 226 24.32 11.49 2.02
N PRO A 227 24.47 10.90 3.22
CA PRO A 227 23.48 11.06 4.28
C PRO A 227 23.32 12.54 4.63
N ALA A 228 22.11 12.93 5.03
CA ALA A 228 21.80 14.30 5.44
C ALA A 228 22.87 14.83 6.41
N VAL A 229 23.40 16.01 6.11
CA VAL A 229 24.58 16.56 6.79
C VAL A 229 24.20 17.03 8.20
N TYR A 230 24.78 16.40 9.23
CA TYR A 230 24.76 16.89 10.60
C TYR A 230 25.73 18.05 10.77
N SER A 231 25.27 19.18 11.33
CA SER A 231 26.16 20.25 11.81
C SER A 231 26.44 20.05 13.30
N ASN A 232 27.62 19.50 13.60
CA ASN A 232 28.35 19.47 14.87
C ASN A 232 27.69 18.95 16.18
N ASN A 233 28.25 17.81 16.64
CA ASN A 233 28.53 17.33 18.00
C ASN A 233 27.68 17.78 19.21
N THR A 234 27.28 16.74 19.99
CA THR A 234 26.78 16.71 21.37
C THR A 234 25.26 16.82 21.56
N ALA A 235 24.54 15.73 21.33
CA ALA A 235 23.23 15.51 21.94
C ALA A 235 23.03 14.02 22.26
N LEU A 236 22.62 13.74 23.51
CA LEU A 236 22.17 12.45 24.02
C LEU A 236 20.97 11.91 23.22
N PRO A 237 20.61 10.62 23.34
CA PRO A 237 19.51 10.02 22.59
C PRO A 237 18.17 10.59 23.09
N GLY A 238 17.73 11.67 22.45
CA GLY A 238 16.49 12.36 22.75
C GLY A 238 16.60 13.80 22.28
N GLU A 239 15.80 14.14 21.27
CA GLU A 239 15.66 15.50 20.69
C GLU A 239 16.78 15.91 19.71
N VAL A 240 16.76 15.30 18.52
CA VAL A 240 17.42 15.87 17.33
C VAL A 240 16.72 17.19 16.99
N ASN A 241 17.45 18.30 16.99
CA ASN A 241 16.93 19.59 16.57
C ASN A 241 16.60 19.57 15.06
N LEU A 242 15.33 19.77 14.70
CA LEU A 242 14.83 19.69 13.32
C LEU A 242 15.28 20.86 12.43
N ASP A 243 15.81 21.94 13.04
CA ASP A 243 16.31 23.09 12.29
C ASP A 243 17.69 22.85 11.67
N ASP A 244 18.45 21.90 12.23
CA ASP A 244 19.78 21.52 11.72
C ASP A 244 19.72 20.45 10.62
N VAL A 245 18.55 19.85 10.39
CA VAL A 245 18.35 18.79 9.39
C VAL A 245 18.24 19.41 8.00
N ARG A 246 19.30 19.27 7.20
CA ARG A 246 19.31 19.65 5.78
C ARG A 246 18.94 18.48 4.88
N HIS A 247 18.27 18.79 3.77
CA HIS A 247 17.94 17.78 2.76
C HIS A 247 19.22 17.18 2.17
N PRO A 248 19.31 15.84 1.97
CA PRO A 248 20.49 15.19 1.37
C PRO A 248 20.70 15.49 -0.12
N PHE A 249 19.79 16.24 -0.76
CA PHE A 249 19.86 16.54 -2.19
C PHE A 249 20.20 18.01 -2.41
N ASP A 250 20.95 18.26 -3.47
CA ASP A 250 21.26 19.60 -3.93
C ASP A 250 19.98 20.36 -4.34
N ASP A 251 20.04 21.69 -4.25
CA ASP A 251 18.92 22.57 -4.58
C ASP A 251 18.41 22.39 -6.02
N GLU A 252 19.27 21.98 -6.96
CA GLU A 252 18.87 21.69 -8.34
C GLU A 252 18.01 20.42 -8.45
N THR A 253 18.40 19.35 -7.76
CA THR A 253 17.65 18.09 -7.70
C THR A 253 16.28 18.30 -7.03
N ILE A 254 16.23 19.13 -5.98
CA ILE A 254 14.97 19.50 -5.32
C ILE A 254 14.03 20.24 -6.28
N LYS A 255 14.55 21.16 -7.11
CA LYS A 255 13.74 21.86 -8.13
C LYS A 255 13.18 20.89 -9.17
N LEU A 256 13.98 19.92 -9.62
CA LEU A 256 13.51 18.86 -10.52
C LEU A 256 12.40 18.03 -9.86
N LEU A 257 12.55 17.66 -8.60
CA LEU A 257 11.55 16.89 -7.85
C LEU A 257 10.21 17.63 -7.75
N TYR A 258 10.24 18.93 -7.43
CA TYR A 258 9.02 19.76 -7.43
C TYR A 258 8.36 19.88 -8.80
N ARG A 259 9.14 19.89 -9.89
CA ARG A 259 8.61 19.90 -11.26
C ARG A 259 7.87 18.58 -11.56
N TRP A 260 8.49 17.45 -11.25
CA TRP A 260 7.88 16.13 -11.44
C TRP A 260 6.65 15.93 -10.54
N TYR A 261 6.69 16.41 -9.30
CA TYR A 261 5.53 16.41 -8.41
C TYR A 261 4.33 17.15 -9.02
N ARG A 262 4.53 18.34 -9.61
CA ARG A 262 3.44 19.07 -10.29
C ARG A 262 2.90 18.30 -11.49
N ILE A 263 3.77 17.71 -12.30
CA ILE A 263 3.37 16.90 -13.46
C ILE A 263 2.55 15.70 -12.98
N ALA A 264 3.00 15.01 -11.92
CA ALA A 264 2.28 13.89 -11.33
C ALA A 264 0.89 14.30 -10.81
N CYS A 265 0.78 15.43 -10.12
CA CYS A 265 -0.52 15.96 -9.69
C CYS A 265 -1.46 16.27 -10.87
N ILE A 266 -0.95 16.91 -11.92
CA ILE A 266 -1.74 17.23 -13.12
C ILE A 266 -2.20 15.93 -13.80
N MET A 267 -1.29 14.97 -13.99
CA MET A 267 -1.61 13.67 -14.58
C MET A 267 -2.62 12.89 -13.74
N PHE A 268 -2.50 12.92 -12.41
CA PHE A 268 -3.47 12.31 -11.51
C PHE A 268 -4.87 12.90 -11.70
N VAL A 269 -5.00 14.22 -11.69
CA VAL A 269 -6.29 14.90 -11.92
C VAL A 269 -6.83 14.58 -13.30
N ALA A 270 -5.99 14.63 -14.35
CA ALA A 270 -6.39 14.30 -15.71
C ALA A 270 -6.88 12.85 -15.84
N ILE A 271 -6.18 11.89 -15.25
CA ILE A 271 -6.58 10.47 -15.23
C ILE A 271 -7.91 10.32 -14.51
N VAL A 272 -8.09 10.94 -13.34
CA VAL A 272 -9.36 10.88 -12.60
C VAL A 272 -10.50 11.46 -13.45
N LEU A 273 -10.33 12.65 -14.03
CA LEU A 273 -11.36 13.27 -14.87
C LEU A 273 -11.68 12.42 -16.10
N VAL A 274 -10.67 11.88 -16.79
CA VAL A 274 -10.88 11.07 -17.99
C VAL A 274 -11.56 9.74 -17.64
N THR A 275 -11.07 9.04 -16.63
CA THR A 275 -11.51 7.67 -16.33
C THR A 275 -12.80 7.60 -15.52
N PHE A 276 -13.08 8.58 -14.64
CA PHE A 276 -14.28 8.60 -13.80
C PHE A 276 -15.40 9.48 -14.37
N ILE A 277 -15.07 10.54 -15.11
CA ILE A 277 -16.08 11.48 -15.62
C ILE A 277 -16.22 11.33 -17.14
N LEU A 278 -15.18 11.61 -17.92
CA LEU A 278 -15.27 11.70 -19.38
C LEU A 278 -15.65 10.36 -20.02
N TRP A 279 -15.08 9.25 -19.54
CA TRP A 279 -15.35 7.92 -20.08
C TRP A 279 -16.71 7.36 -19.63
N PRO A 280 -17.09 7.35 -18.35
CA PRO A 280 -18.33 6.72 -17.92
C PRO A 280 -19.58 7.56 -18.20
N MET A 281 -19.50 8.90 -18.12
CA MET A 281 -20.68 9.77 -18.29
C MET A 281 -21.41 9.59 -19.63
N PRO A 282 -20.74 9.46 -20.78
CA PRO A 282 -21.40 9.15 -22.05
C PRO A 282 -22.15 7.83 -22.04
N LEU A 283 -21.64 6.81 -21.33
CA LEU A 283 -22.26 5.50 -21.21
C LEU A 283 -23.53 5.52 -20.35
N TYR A 284 -23.61 6.40 -19.35
CA TYR A 284 -24.76 6.49 -18.42
C TYR A 284 -25.96 7.28 -18.94
N ARG A 285 -25.82 8.09 -20.00
CA ARG A 285 -26.89 8.99 -20.42
C ARG A 285 -28.05 8.28 -21.13
N ASN A 286 -27.78 7.68 -22.28
CA ASN A 286 -28.77 6.98 -23.13
C ASN A 286 -28.09 5.95 -24.04
N TYR A 287 -26.87 5.49 -23.70
CA TYR A 287 -26.11 4.60 -24.57
C TYR A 287 -26.62 3.16 -24.41
N ILE A 288 -27.08 2.56 -25.51
CA ILE A 288 -27.44 1.14 -25.53
C ILE A 288 -26.16 0.35 -25.78
N PHE A 289 -25.80 -0.49 -24.81
CA PHE A 289 -24.54 -1.24 -24.86
C PHE A 289 -24.62 -2.37 -25.91
N GLU A 290 -24.17 -2.09 -27.13
CA GLU A 290 -24.23 -3.06 -28.22
C GLU A 290 -23.27 -4.24 -28.01
N LYS A 291 -23.67 -5.41 -28.54
CA LYS A 291 -22.83 -6.62 -28.53
C LYS A 291 -21.48 -6.41 -29.22
N THR A 292 -21.46 -5.63 -30.31
CA THR A 292 -20.24 -5.30 -31.06
C THR A 292 -19.29 -4.45 -30.22
N PHE A 293 -19.81 -3.42 -29.54
CA PHE A 293 -19.02 -2.58 -28.64
C PHE A 293 -18.43 -3.39 -27.48
N PHE A 294 -19.23 -4.24 -26.82
CA PHE A 294 -18.74 -5.13 -25.76
C PHE A 294 -17.61 -6.05 -26.23
N LYS A 295 -17.77 -6.66 -27.41
CA LYS A 295 -16.76 -7.56 -27.97
C LYS A 295 -15.46 -6.82 -28.26
N SER A 296 -15.53 -5.64 -28.88
CA SER A 296 -14.36 -4.82 -29.20
C SER A 296 -13.66 -4.34 -27.92
N TRP A 297 -14.41 -3.83 -26.95
CA TRP A 297 -13.87 -3.42 -25.65
C TRP A 297 -13.12 -4.58 -24.99
N THR A 298 -13.79 -5.72 -24.85
CA THR A 298 -13.22 -6.88 -24.15
C THR A 298 -11.96 -7.37 -24.85
N THR A 299 -11.95 -7.38 -26.18
CA THR A 299 -10.78 -7.75 -26.98
C THR A 299 -9.60 -6.80 -26.73
N VAL A 300 -9.83 -5.49 -26.79
CA VAL A 300 -8.79 -4.48 -26.52
C VAL A 300 -8.28 -4.60 -25.07
N ALA A 301 -9.16 -4.80 -24.10
CA ALA A 301 -8.79 -4.96 -22.69
C ALA A 301 -7.93 -6.21 -22.45
N ILE A 302 -8.22 -7.33 -23.13
CA ILE A 302 -7.40 -8.55 -23.05
C ILE A 302 -6.02 -8.31 -23.68
N ILE A 303 -5.97 -7.68 -24.86
CA ILE A 303 -4.72 -7.33 -25.54
C ILE A 303 -3.87 -6.43 -24.64
N TRP A 304 -4.47 -5.36 -24.12
CA TRP A 304 -3.80 -4.42 -23.21
C TRP A 304 -3.22 -5.15 -21.99
N LYS A 305 -4.02 -6.01 -21.34
CA LYS A 305 -3.55 -6.80 -20.19
C LYS A 305 -2.38 -7.72 -20.55
N PHE A 306 -2.41 -8.35 -21.71
CA PHE A 306 -1.31 -9.20 -22.16
C PHE A 306 -0.02 -8.40 -22.33
N PHE A 307 -0.08 -7.23 -22.97
CA PHE A 307 1.08 -6.36 -23.11
C PHE A 307 1.59 -5.82 -21.77
N ALA A 308 0.69 -5.35 -20.91
CA ALA A 308 1.07 -4.75 -19.63
C ALA A 308 1.61 -5.76 -18.61
N VAL A 309 1.06 -6.98 -18.58
CA VAL A 309 1.42 -7.99 -17.55
C VAL A 309 2.51 -8.94 -18.01
N VAL A 310 2.56 -9.27 -19.30
CA VAL A 310 3.53 -10.24 -19.83
C VAL A 310 4.68 -9.53 -20.52
N MET A 311 4.38 -8.70 -21.53
CA MET A 311 5.42 -8.12 -22.38
C MET A 311 6.22 -7.02 -21.69
N TYR A 312 5.56 -6.14 -20.94
CA TYR A 312 6.25 -5.02 -20.29
C TYR A 312 7.27 -5.50 -19.24
N PRO A 313 6.94 -6.38 -18.28
CA PRO A 313 7.93 -6.87 -17.31
C PRO A 313 9.05 -7.70 -17.96
N LEU A 314 8.74 -8.45 -19.04
CA LEU A 314 9.76 -9.17 -19.81
C LEU A 314 10.72 -8.22 -20.53
N TYR A 315 10.20 -7.13 -21.10
CA TYR A 315 11.01 -6.11 -21.74
C TYR A 315 11.86 -5.38 -20.71
N ASP A 316 11.26 -4.92 -19.61
CA ASP A 316 11.94 -4.15 -18.57
C ASP A 316 13.01 -5.00 -17.85
N GLY A 317 12.62 -6.18 -17.38
CA GLY A 317 13.48 -7.12 -16.66
C GLY A 317 14.51 -7.84 -17.54
N ARG A 318 14.59 -7.56 -18.85
CA ARG A 318 15.48 -8.29 -19.79
C ARG A 318 16.95 -8.31 -19.34
N TYR A 319 17.43 -7.21 -18.78
CA TYR A 319 18.82 -7.11 -18.33
C TYR A 319 19.07 -7.90 -17.04
N GLU A 320 18.13 -7.87 -16.11
CA GLU A 320 18.20 -8.63 -14.86
C GLU A 320 18.08 -10.13 -15.11
N ILE A 321 17.21 -10.55 -16.04
CA ILE A 321 17.11 -11.95 -16.47
C ILE A 321 18.45 -12.41 -17.06
N VAL A 322 19.06 -11.61 -17.94
CA VAL A 322 20.38 -11.95 -18.52
C VAL A 322 21.46 -12.02 -17.44
N ARG A 323 21.44 -11.11 -16.46
CA ARG A 323 22.40 -11.10 -15.34
C ARG A 323 22.23 -12.34 -14.46
N GLY A 324 21.00 -12.70 -14.11
CA GLY A 324 20.68 -13.89 -13.32
C GLY A 324 21.08 -15.18 -14.04
N VAL A 325 20.74 -15.30 -15.33
CA VAL A 325 21.13 -16.46 -16.15
C VAL A 325 22.65 -16.57 -16.27
N LYS A 326 23.36 -15.46 -16.50
CA LYS A 326 24.83 -15.45 -16.52
C LYS A 326 25.43 -15.85 -15.18
N GLY A 327 24.86 -15.36 -14.06
CA GLY A 327 25.30 -15.72 -12.71
C GLY A 327 25.14 -17.21 -12.45
N VAL A 328 23.96 -17.78 -12.71
CA VAL A 328 23.70 -19.22 -12.56
C VAL A 328 24.61 -20.05 -13.45
N TRP A 329 24.84 -19.62 -14.69
CA TRP A 329 25.71 -20.32 -15.63
C TRP A 329 27.17 -20.33 -15.18
N LEU A 330 27.69 -19.20 -14.69
CA LEU A 330 29.05 -19.10 -14.15
C LEU A 330 29.20 -19.95 -12.89
N SER A 331 28.29 -19.84 -11.92
CA SER A 331 28.32 -20.66 -10.70
C SER A 331 28.22 -22.17 -10.98
N SER A 332 27.40 -22.56 -11.97
CA SER A 332 27.30 -23.97 -12.39
C SER A 332 28.58 -24.47 -13.05
N ARG A 333 29.25 -23.62 -13.83
CA ARG A 333 30.53 -23.95 -14.47
C ARG A 333 31.65 -24.10 -13.44
N ASP A 334 31.70 -23.21 -12.46
CA ASP A 334 32.73 -23.24 -11.42
C ASP A 334 32.55 -24.47 -10.50
N LEU A 335 31.31 -24.87 -10.19
CA LEU A 335 30.99 -26.12 -9.48
C LEU A 335 31.43 -27.37 -10.24
N LEU A 336 31.31 -27.37 -11.58
CA LEU A 336 31.74 -28.49 -12.41
C LEU A 336 33.26 -28.58 -12.54
N GLN A 337 33.96 -27.44 -12.53
CA GLN A 337 35.42 -27.38 -12.56
C GLN A 337 36.07 -27.73 -11.23
N ALA A 338 35.45 -27.40 -10.09
CA ALA A 338 35.96 -27.75 -8.75
C ALA A 338 35.87 -29.26 -8.42
N LYS A 339 35.19 -30.05 -9.26
CA LYS A 339 34.98 -31.49 -9.06
C LYS A 339 35.97 -32.37 -9.85
N HIS A 340 36.87 -31.75 -10.62
CA HIS A 340 37.98 -32.38 -11.34
C HIS A 340 39.30 -31.85 -10.80
#